data_AF-A0A7V1NT99-F1
#
_entry.id   AF-A0A7V1NT99-F1
#
_cell.length_a   1.000
_cell.length_b   1.000
_cell.length_c   1.000
_cell.angle_alpha   90.00
_cell.angle_beta   90.00
_cell.angle_gamma   90.00
#
_symmetry.space_group_name_H-M   'P 1'
#
loop_
_entity.id
_entity.type
_entity.pdbx_description
1 polymer ?
#
loop_
_entity_poly.entity_id
_entity_poly.type
_entity_poly.pdbx_seq_one_letter_code
_entity_poly.pdbx_strand_id
1 'polypeptide(L)'
;MSQLTPLRRQYLEIKARHPNAIVFFRLGDFYEAFDEDAKTVAHELDIVLTSRPVAKNQRVPMAGVPHHAIEGYIARLIEKGYRVAIAEQMNETTDRGLVARQVTRVVTPGTVVEPALLDEKRPNYLAAIVVDDQRAGLAYVDITTGEFAATQLDADEVEQELARLQPRECLIPQEQDAGGRRQDAGGRRQDAGGGKQEEAGAVQLLGSTTHVTPLPAYRFELSTARQTLLDHFGVATLDGFGCEGKPLAIRAAGAAVHYLRETQKGALAQVTCLSTYSTSRFMRL
;
A
#
# COMPACT_ATOMS: atom_id res chain seq x y z
N MET A 1 -36.76 2.29 6.57
CA MET A 1 -35.30 2.08 6.75
C MET A 1 -34.89 2.86 7.99
N SER A 2 -34.22 2.24 8.97
CA SER A 2 -33.77 2.96 10.17
C SER A 2 -32.81 4.08 9.77
N GLN A 3 -33.08 5.32 10.22
CA GLN A 3 -32.16 6.43 9.95
C GLN A 3 -30.88 6.20 10.74
N LEU A 4 -29.80 5.84 10.05
CA LEU A 4 -28.46 5.78 10.62
C LEU A 4 -28.08 7.14 11.21
N THR A 5 -27.37 7.14 12.34
CA THR A 5 -26.84 8.40 12.90
C THR A 5 -25.90 9.09 11.91
N PRO A 6 -25.81 10.43 11.92
CA PRO A 6 -24.86 11.17 11.08
C PRO A 6 -23.42 10.68 11.23
N LEU A 7 -23.01 10.35 12.47
CA LEU A 7 -21.71 9.78 12.79
C LEU A 7 -21.45 8.47 12.06
N ARG A 8 -22.44 7.56 12.10
CA ARG A 8 -22.34 6.25 11.48
C ARG A 8 -22.22 6.35 9.96
N ARG A 9 -22.97 7.27 9.34
CA ARG A 9 -22.86 7.51 7.89
C ARG A 9 -21.46 7.99 7.51
N GLN A 10 -20.94 8.99 8.23
CA GLN A 10 -19.58 9.50 8.00
C GLN A 10 -18.52 8.39 8.13
N TYR A 11 -18.62 7.53 9.16
CA TYR A 11 -17.72 6.39 9.29
C TYR A 11 -17.81 5.43 8.09
N LEU A 12 -19.03 5.04 7.67
CA LEU A 12 -19.23 4.12 6.56
C LEU A 12 -18.72 4.69 5.23
N GLU A 13 -18.89 5.99 5.02
CA GLU A 13 -18.33 6.70 3.85
C GLU A 13 -16.80 6.66 3.83
N ILE A 14 -16.16 6.85 4.99
CA ILE A 14 -14.70 6.71 5.11
C ILE A 14 -14.27 5.26 4.89
N LYS A 15 -14.93 4.29 5.55
CA LYS A 15 -14.61 2.86 5.40
C LYS A 15 -14.79 2.37 3.96
N ALA A 16 -15.80 2.86 3.24
CA ALA A 16 -16.01 2.51 1.84
C ALA A 16 -14.87 2.98 0.92
N ARG A 17 -14.18 4.08 1.27
CA ARG A 17 -12.98 4.56 0.56
C ARG A 17 -11.71 3.81 0.94
N HIS A 18 -11.72 3.13 2.09
CA HIS A 18 -10.59 2.35 2.63
C HIS A 18 -11.01 0.93 3.01
N PRO A 19 -11.52 0.12 2.07
CA PRO A 19 -12.09 -1.19 2.38
C PRO A 19 -11.07 -2.17 2.97
N ASN A 20 -9.80 -2.07 2.55
CA ASN A 20 -8.71 -2.96 2.91
C ASN A 20 -7.85 -2.46 4.08
N ALA A 21 -8.29 -1.41 4.77
CA ALA A 21 -7.58 -0.87 5.94
C ALA A 21 -8.50 -0.87 7.16
N ILE A 22 -7.92 -1.13 8.33
CA ILE A 22 -8.55 -0.86 9.62
C ILE A 22 -8.71 0.65 9.75
N VAL A 23 -9.93 1.12 9.93
CA VAL A 23 -10.18 2.56 10.11
C VAL A 23 -10.26 2.89 11.60
N PHE A 24 -9.25 3.60 12.10
CA PHE A 24 -9.31 4.24 13.41
C PHE A 24 -9.95 5.61 13.28
N PHE A 25 -11.15 5.74 13.83
CA PHE A 25 -12.00 6.93 13.70
C PHE A 25 -12.00 7.73 15.00
N ARG A 26 -11.47 8.96 14.97
CA ARG A 26 -11.29 9.78 16.17
C ARG A 26 -12.61 10.27 16.74
N LEU A 27 -12.83 9.95 18.02
CA LEU A 27 -14.02 10.31 18.80
C LEU A 27 -13.59 10.83 20.17
N GLY A 28 -13.37 12.14 20.26
CA GLY A 28 -12.85 12.76 21.47
C GLY A 28 -11.43 12.26 21.75
N ASP A 29 -11.23 11.69 22.95
CA ASP A 29 -9.92 11.20 23.41
C ASP A 29 -9.60 9.77 22.99
N PHE A 30 -10.42 9.15 22.14
CA PHE A 30 -10.24 7.78 21.66
C PHE A 30 -10.21 7.71 20.13
N TYR A 31 -9.49 6.71 19.62
CA TYR A 31 -9.70 6.17 18.29
C TYR A 31 -10.54 4.92 18.38
N GLU A 32 -11.63 4.87 17.63
CA GLU A 32 -12.53 3.73 17.61
C GLU A 32 -12.56 3.06 16.23
N ALA A 33 -12.51 1.73 16.23
CA ALA A 33 -12.84 0.89 15.09
C ALA A 33 -14.23 0.28 15.29
N PHE A 34 -14.92 -0.04 14.19
CA PHE A 34 -16.29 -0.58 14.21
C PHE A 34 -16.40 -1.87 13.39
N ASP A 35 -17.49 -2.61 13.57
CA ASP A 35 -17.83 -3.79 12.76
C ASP A 35 -16.74 -4.87 12.77
N GLU A 36 -16.28 -5.33 11.60
CA GLU A 36 -15.19 -6.30 11.50
C GLU A 36 -13.85 -5.72 11.95
N ASP A 37 -13.58 -4.44 11.66
CA ASP A 37 -12.36 -3.77 12.14
C ASP A 37 -12.30 -3.81 13.67
N ALA A 38 -13.42 -3.62 14.36
CA ALA A 38 -13.48 -3.70 15.82
C ALA A 38 -13.10 -5.10 16.34
N LYS A 39 -13.60 -6.16 15.68
CA LYS A 39 -13.30 -7.53 16.08
C LYS A 39 -11.82 -7.86 15.86
N THR A 40 -11.28 -7.47 14.71
CA THR A 40 -9.86 -7.64 14.39
C THR A 40 -8.99 -6.88 15.38
N VAL A 41 -9.27 -5.59 15.61
CA VAL A 41 -8.54 -4.76 16.58
C VAL A 41 -8.60 -5.37 17.98
N ALA A 42 -9.77 -5.77 18.45
CA ALA A 42 -9.94 -6.39 19.77
C ALA A 42 -9.11 -7.66 19.93
N HIS A 43 -9.15 -8.55 18.93
CA HIS A 43 -8.40 -9.80 18.96
C HIS A 43 -6.89 -9.57 18.88
N GLU A 44 -6.44 -8.78 17.91
CA GLU A 44 -5.02 -8.64 17.59
C GLU A 44 -4.25 -7.81 18.61
N LEU A 45 -4.95 -6.86 19.23
CA LEU A 45 -4.37 -5.94 20.21
C LEU A 45 -4.66 -6.34 21.66
N ASP A 46 -5.45 -7.38 21.87
CA ASP A 46 -5.93 -7.83 23.19
C ASP A 46 -6.62 -6.69 23.96
N ILE A 47 -7.60 -6.06 23.30
CA ILE A 47 -8.41 -4.99 23.87
C ILE A 47 -9.89 -5.37 23.91
N VAL A 48 -10.64 -4.74 24.82
CA VAL A 48 -12.05 -5.09 25.05
C VAL A 48 -12.90 -4.79 23.81
N LEU A 49 -13.55 -5.82 23.27
CA LEU A 49 -14.62 -5.68 22.29
C LEU A 49 -15.92 -5.31 23.00
N THR A 50 -16.50 -4.17 22.64
CA THR A 50 -17.78 -3.69 23.15
C THR A 50 -18.75 -3.39 21.99
N SER A 51 -19.82 -2.66 22.25
CA SER A 51 -20.76 -2.24 21.22
C SER A 51 -21.23 -0.81 21.39
N ARG A 52 -21.54 -0.13 20.28
CA ARG A 52 -22.03 1.26 20.25
C ARG A 52 -23.42 1.34 19.60
N PRO A 53 -24.37 2.12 20.15
CA PRO A 53 -25.65 2.35 19.49
C PRO A 53 -25.48 3.24 18.24
N VAL A 54 -26.06 2.84 17.12
CA VAL A 54 -25.94 3.53 15.82
C VAL A 54 -27.28 3.88 15.16
N ALA A 55 -28.38 3.32 15.66
CA ALA A 55 -29.75 3.68 15.33
C ALA A 55 -30.69 3.17 16.43
N LYS A 56 -31.99 3.47 16.32
CA LYS A 56 -33.02 2.94 17.23
C LYS A 56 -32.97 1.41 17.23
N ASN A 57 -32.70 0.82 18.40
CA ASN A 57 -32.55 -0.63 18.62
C ASN A 57 -31.45 -1.30 17.80
N GLN A 58 -30.43 -0.56 17.35
CA GLN A 58 -29.30 -1.11 16.59
C GLN A 58 -27.98 -0.74 17.25
N ARG A 59 -27.17 -1.75 17.57
CA ARG A 59 -25.79 -1.60 18.05
C ARG A 59 -24.83 -2.31 17.12
N VAL A 60 -23.61 -1.82 17.03
CA VAL A 60 -22.52 -2.42 16.25
C VAL A 60 -21.32 -2.74 17.13
N PRO A 61 -20.51 -3.75 16.79
CA PRO A 61 -19.23 -4.00 17.45
C PRO A 61 -18.33 -2.75 17.41
N MET A 62 -17.60 -2.52 18.49
CA MET A 62 -16.70 -1.37 18.65
C MET A 62 -15.53 -1.77 19.53
N ALA A 63 -14.32 -1.37 19.14
CA ALA A 63 -13.12 -1.46 19.95
C ALA A 63 -12.37 -0.13 19.83
N GLY A 64 -11.75 0.34 20.92
CA GLY A 64 -11.12 1.65 20.92
C GLY A 64 -9.88 1.73 21.77
N VAL A 65 -8.97 2.63 21.38
CA VAL A 65 -7.70 2.87 22.05
C VAL A 65 -7.55 4.35 22.39
N PRO A 66 -6.86 4.70 23.50
CA PRO A 66 -6.65 6.10 23.87
C PRO A 66 -5.81 6.83 22.83
N HIS A 67 -6.16 8.09 22.52
CA HIS A 67 -5.50 8.85 21.46
C HIS A 67 -3.99 9.05 21.68
N HIS A 68 -3.56 9.23 22.93
CA HIS A 68 -2.16 9.45 23.27
C HIS A 68 -1.31 8.17 23.19
N ALA A 69 -1.94 7.00 23.08
CA ALA A 69 -1.27 5.71 22.99
C ALA A 69 -1.42 5.05 21.61
N ILE A 70 -2.07 5.72 20.65
CA ILE A 70 -2.44 5.15 19.35
C ILE A 70 -1.24 4.59 18.57
N GLU A 71 -0.08 5.24 18.64
CA GLU A 71 1.10 4.86 17.87
C GLU A 71 1.54 3.43 18.20
N GLY A 72 1.64 3.06 19.48
CA GLY A 72 2.02 1.71 19.88
C GLY A 72 1.03 0.63 19.39
N TYR A 73 -0.27 0.95 19.32
CA TYR A 73 -1.28 0.03 18.77
C TYR A 73 -1.17 -0.09 17.25
N ILE A 74 -0.86 1.02 16.56
CA ILE A 74 -0.62 1.00 15.11
C ILE A 74 0.61 0.13 14.80
N ALA A 75 1.73 0.31 15.51
CA ALA A 75 2.94 -0.52 15.32
C ALA A 75 2.60 -2.01 15.36
N ARG A 76 1.89 -2.46 16.39
CA ARG A 76 1.49 -3.87 16.56
C ARG A 76 0.60 -4.38 15.43
N LEU A 77 -0.29 -3.55 14.89
CA LEU A 77 -1.12 -3.92 13.73
C LEU A 77 -0.27 -4.02 12.45
N ILE A 78 0.65 -3.07 12.26
CA ILE A 78 1.54 -3.01 11.09
C ILE A 78 2.49 -4.21 11.07
N GLU A 79 3.06 -4.60 12.22
CA GLU A 79 3.90 -5.80 12.35
C GLU A 79 3.15 -7.08 11.96
N LYS A 80 1.83 -7.11 12.13
CA LYS A 80 0.95 -8.20 11.73
C LYS A 80 0.45 -8.09 10.29
N GLY A 81 0.93 -7.08 9.53
CA GLY A 81 0.57 -6.86 8.13
C GLY A 81 -0.72 -6.09 7.90
N TYR A 82 -1.36 -5.53 8.94
CA TYR A 82 -2.57 -4.76 8.75
C TYR A 82 -2.27 -3.34 8.26
N ARG A 83 -3.09 -2.85 7.32
CA ARG A 83 -3.09 -1.45 6.89
C ARG A 83 -4.00 -0.65 7.81
N VAL A 84 -3.60 0.54 8.21
CA VAL A 84 -4.35 1.35 9.18
C VAL A 84 -4.61 2.76 8.64
N ALA A 85 -5.87 3.13 8.48
CA ALA A 85 -6.28 4.48 8.11
C ALA A 85 -6.68 5.27 9.36
N ILE A 86 -6.11 6.46 9.54
CA ILE A 86 -6.39 7.33 10.69
C ILE A 86 -7.31 8.46 10.25
N ALA A 87 -8.55 8.44 10.73
CA ALA A 87 -9.54 9.47 10.48
C ALA A 87 -9.59 10.46 11.65
N GLU A 88 -9.08 11.66 11.40
CA GLU A 88 -8.95 12.75 12.38
C GLU A 88 -10.16 13.69 12.36
N GLN A 89 -10.36 14.43 13.45
CA GLN A 89 -11.36 15.49 13.53
C GLN A 89 -10.83 16.76 12.85
N MET A 90 -11.64 17.33 11.96
CA MET A 90 -11.35 18.58 11.27
C MET A 90 -11.95 19.77 12.04
N ASN A 91 -11.47 20.98 11.78
CA ASN A 91 -12.02 22.19 12.39
C ASN A 91 -13.42 22.55 11.86
N GLU A 92 -13.77 22.05 10.67
CA GLU A 92 -15.05 22.30 10.01
C GLU A 92 -16.15 21.38 10.52
N THR A 93 -17.40 21.84 10.41
CA THR A 93 -18.58 21.01 10.66
C THR A 93 -19.25 20.65 9.34
N THR A 94 -19.78 19.43 9.27
CA THR A 94 -20.65 18.99 8.17
C THR A 94 -21.95 19.78 8.15
N ASP A 95 -22.70 19.73 7.03
CA ASP A 95 -24.03 20.35 6.87
C ASP A 95 -25.06 19.97 7.95
N ARG A 96 -24.75 18.97 8.78
CA ARG A 96 -25.57 18.48 9.89
C ARG A 96 -25.04 18.86 11.27
N GLY A 97 -24.09 19.81 11.35
CA GLY A 97 -23.49 20.31 12.59
C GLY A 97 -22.55 19.32 13.30
N LEU A 98 -22.22 18.20 12.67
CA LEU A 98 -21.24 17.24 13.20
C LEU A 98 -19.84 17.64 12.74
N VAL A 99 -18.86 17.62 13.66
CA VAL A 99 -17.43 17.81 13.33
C VAL A 99 -17.03 16.87 12.18
N ALA A 100 -16.50 17.46 11.10
CA ALA A 100 -16.07 16.72 9.93
C ALA A 100 -14.86 15.85 10.28
N ARG A 101 -14.72 14.73 9.58
CA ARG A 101 -13.56 13.83 9.73
C ARG A 101 -13.01 13.46 8.39
N GLN A 102 -11.70 13.37 8.33
CA GLN A 102 -10.97 13.01 7.12
C GLN A 102 -9.81 12.08 7.50
N VAL A 103 -9.55 11.11 6.63
CA VAL A 103 -8.34 10.30 6.73
C VAL A 103 -7.14 11.20 6.43
N THR A 104 -6.31 11.44 7.44
CA THR A 104 -5.11 12.27 7.32
C THR A 104 -3.93 11.48 6.81
N ARG A 105 -3.85 10.18 7.16
CA ARG A 105 -2.83 9.26 6.66
C ARG A 105 -3.31 7.82 6.65
N VAL A 106 -2.71 7.00 5.79
CA VAL A 106 -2.84 5.54 5.77
C VAL A 106 -1.45 4.97 6.03
N VAL A 107 -1.30 4.26 7.13
CA VAL A 107 -0.05 3.62 7.54
C VAL A 107 -0.04 2.19 7.03
N THR A 108 1.02 1.81 6.33
CA THR A 108 1.29 0.45 5.85
C THR A 108 2.73 0.07 6.19
N PRO A 109 3.10 -1.22 6.17
CA PRO A 109 4.43 -1.65 6.61
C PRO A 109 5.61 -0.95 5.90
N GLY A 110 5.47 -0.64 4.61
CA GLY A 110 6.52 0.05 3.85
C GLY A 110 6.45 1.58 3.87
N THR A 111 5.45 2.17 4.51
CA THR A 111 5.21 3.64 4.43
C THR A 111 5.17 4.30 5.80
N VAL A 112 5.78 3.69 6.81
CA VAL A 112 5.92 4.26 8.15
C VAL A 112 6.91 5.42 8.10
N VAL A 113 6.56 6.55 8.70
CA VAL A 113 7.44 7.74 8.78
C VAL A 113 7.69 8.19 10.22
N GLU A 114 6.91 7.68 11.17
CA GLU A 114 6.97 8.04 12.57
C GLU A 114 8.16 7.33 13.24
N PRO A 115 9.11 8.07 13.84
CA PRO A 115 10.29 7.48 14.47
C PRO A 115 9.94 6.43 15.54
N ALA A 116 8.84 6.62 16.27
CA ALA A 116 8.38 5.67 17.29
C ALA A 116 7.95 4.30 16.74
N LEU A 117 7.71 4.21 15.43
CA LEU A 117 7.28 2.99 14.73
C LEU A 117 8.40 2.36 13.88
N LEU A 118 9.56 3.01 13.79
CA LEU A 118 10.69 2.59 12.97
C LEU A 118 11.75 1.88 13.81
N ASP A 119 12.40 0.88 13.20
CA ASP A 119 13.59 0.26 13.76
C ASP A 119 14.83 0.97 13.23
N GLU A 120 15.53 1.71 14.09
CA GLU A 120 16.70 2.52 13.72
C GLU A 120 17.86 1.71 13.11
N LYS A 121 17.85 0.38 13.25
CA LYS A 121 18.94 -0.48 12.78
C LYS A 121 18.77 -0.98 11.35
N ARG A 122 17.62 -0.72 10.72
CA ARG A 122 17.31 -1.26 9.38
C ARG A 122 16.47 -0.28 8.57
N PRO A 123 16.67 -0.22 7.23
CA PRO A 123 15.80 0.56 6.36
C PRO A 123 14.35 0.07 6.40
N ASN A 124 13.40 0.97 6.12
CA ASN A 124 11.98 0.64 6.02
C ASN A 124 11.52 0.65 4.56
N TYR A 125 12.19 -0.16 3.72
CA TYR A 125 11.96 -0.13 2.28
C TYR A 125 10.55 -0.59 1.89
N LEU A 126 9.91 0.20 1.03
CA LEU A 126 8.81 -0.19 0.17
C LEU A 126 9.40 -0.59 -1.18
N ALA A 127 9.17 -1.83 -1.62
CA ALA A 127 9.53 -2.30 -2.95
C ALA A 127 8.31 -2.34 -3.87
N ALA A 128 8.55 -2.30 -5.19
CA ALA A 128 7.57 -2.57 -6.23
C ALA A 128 8.22 -3.43 -7.31
N ILE A 129 7.50 -4.45 -7.77
CA ILE A 129 8.01 -5.40 -8.76
C ILE A 129 7.05 -5.47 -9.94
N VAL A 130 7.60 -5.59 -11.15
CA VAL A 130 6.88 -6.06 -12.33
C VAL A 130 7.75 -7.12 -13.00
N VAL A 131 7.17 -8.24 -13.39
CA VAL A 131 7.86 -9.30 -14.13
C VAL A 131 7.25 -9.37 -15.53
N ASP A 132 8.09 -9.58 -16.54
CA ASP A 132 7.70 -9.70 -17.94
C ASP A 132 8.62 -10.71 -18.63
N ASP A 133 8.10 -11.91 -18.86
CA ASP A 133 8.85 -13.08 -19.33
C ASP A 133 10.18 -13.26 -18.55
N GLN A 134 11.32 -13.09 -19.23
CA GLN A 134 12.66 -13.30 -18.68
C GLN A 134 13.25 -12.07 -17.97
N ARG A 135 12.50 -10.97 -17.88
CA ARG A 135 12.98 -9.70 -17.33
C ARG A 135 12.08 -9.22 -16.21
N ALA A 136 12.66 -8.47 -15.29
CA ALA A 136 11.92 -7.84 -14.22
C ALA A 136 12.34 -6.39 -14.00
N GLY A 137 11.38 -5.59 -13.56
CA GLY A 137 11.58 -4.26 -13.02
C GLY A 137 11.42 -4.29 -11.52
N LEU A 138 12.40 -3.74 -10.81
CA LEU A 138 12.36 -3.59 -9.37
C LEU A 138 12.64 -2.13 -9.02
N ALA A 139 11.80 -1.56 -8.17
CA ALA A 139 12.05 -0.28 -7.54
C ALA A 139 11.92 -0.43 -6.03
N TYR A 140 12.71 0.33 -5.28
CA TYR A 140 12.57 0.41 -3.84
C TYR A 140 12.76 1.84 -3.36
N VAL A 141 12.04 2.21 -2.31
CA VAL A 141 12.07 3.54 -1.71
C VAL A 141 12.10 3.42 -0.19
N ASP A 142 12.94 4.22 0.46
CA ASP A 142 12.78 4.55 1.87
C ASP A 142 12.28 5.99 1.96
N ILE A 143 11.01 6.13 2.33
CA ILE A 143 10.34 7.43 2.38
C ILE A 143 10.92 8.34 3.48
N THR A 144 11.59 7.78 4.49
CA THR A 144 12.14 8.54 5.63
C THR A 144 13.48 9.20 5.30
N THR A 145 14.23 8.61 4.37
CA THR A 145 15.53 9.11 3.93
C THR A 145 15.48 9.77 2.55
N GLY A 146 14.40 9.53 1.80
CA GLY A 146 14.27 9.93 0.40
C GLY A 146 15.07 9.05 -0.56
N GLU A 147 15.70 7.97 -0.09
CA GLU A 147 16.36 7.00 -0.96
C GLU A 147 15.33 6.39 -1.91
N PHE A 148 15.58 6.51 -3.21
CA PHE A 148 14.72 5.92 -4.23
C PHE A 148 15.56 5.43 -5.41
N ALA A 149 15.43 4.13 -5.69
CA ALA A 149 16.21 3.50 -6.74
C ALA A 149 15.39 2.49 -7.53
N ALA A 150 15.74 2.32 -8.79
CA ALA A 150 15.12 1.33 -9.66
C ALA A 150 16.14 0.63 -10.56
N THR A 151 15.80 -0.58 -10.99
CA THR A 151 16.61 -1.35 -11.91
C THR A 151 15.75 -2.27 -12.78
N GLN A 152 16.36 -2.77 -13.85
CA GLN A 152 15.77 -3.77 -14.74
C GLN A 152 16.77 -4.92 -14.89
N LEU A 153 16.42 -6.07 -14.32
CA LEU A 153 17.25 -7.25 -14.16
C LEU A 153 16.63 -8.45 -14.90
N ASP A 154 17.32 -9.59 -14.87
CA ASP A 154 16.73 -10.86 -15.30
C ASP A 154 15.76 -11.36 -14.21
N ALA A 155 14.69 -12.07 -14.59
CA ALA A 155 13.60 -12.43 -13.68
C ALA A 155 14.07 -13.36 -12.54
N ASP A 156 15.08 -14.19 -12.78
CA ASP A 156 15.69 -15.10 -11.82
C ASP A 156 16.57 -14.38 -10.76
N GLU A 157 17.03 -13.15 -11.04
CA GLU A 157 17.79 -12.34 -10.09
C GLU A 157 16.90 -11.62 -9.06
N VAL A 158 15.57 -11.62 -9.25
CA VAL A 158 14.61 -10.86 -8.42
C VAL A 158 14.62 -11.33 -6.97
N GLU A 159 14.61 -12.64 -6.76
CA GLU A 159 14.59 -13.23 -5.43
C GLU A 159 15.82 -12.80 -4.61
N GLN A 160 17.00 -12.90 -5.22
CA GLN A 160 18.27 -12.52 -4.58
C GLN A 160 18.28 -11.05 -4.19
N GLU A 161 17.77 -10.19 -5.07
CA GLU A 161 17.73 -8.75 -4.82
C GLU A 161 16.72 -8.37 -3.73
N LEU A 162 15.58 -9.07 -3.64
CA LEU A 162 14.63 -8.90 -2.55
C LEU A 162 15.18 -9.42 -1.22
N ALA A 163 15.92 -10.52 -1.23
CA ALA A 163 16.62 -11.02 -0.05
C ALA A 163 17.69 -10.05 0.44
N ARG A 164 18.36 -9.31 -0.47
CA ARG A 164 19.32 -8.25 -0.15
C ARG A 164 18.63 -7.01 0.43
N LEU A 165 17.53 -6.59 -0.16
CA LEU A 165 16.80 -5.38 0.23
C LEU A 165 15.96 -5.58 1.50
N GLN A 166 15.42 -6.79 1.73
CA GLN A 166 14.51 -7.11 2.83
C GLN A 166 13.37 -6.09 3.00
N PRO A 167 12.60 -5.78 1.93
CA PRO A 167 11.57 -4.76 2.01
C PRO A 167 10.48 -5.14 3.02
N ARG A 168 9.94 -4.13 3.70
CA ARG A 168 8.85 -4.29 4.66
C ARG A 168 7.53 -4.54 3.96
N GLU A 169 7.39 -3.96 2.78
CA GLU A 169 6.24 -4.12 1.92
C GLU A 169 6.68 -4.19 0.47
N CYS A 170 6.05 -5.08 -0.31
CA CYS A 170 6.31 -5.24 -1.73
C CYS A 170 5.01 -5.10 -2.51
N LEU A 171 4.97 -4.13 -3.42
CA LEU A 171 3.86 -3.88 -4.34
C LEU A 171 3.97 -4.80 -5.55
N ILE A 172 2.87 -5.45 -5.91
CA ILE A 172 2.78 -6.31 -7.09
C ILE A 172 1.53 -5.99 -7.91
N PRO A 173 1.54 -6.20 -9.24
CA PRO A 173 0.33 -6.19 -10.02
C PRO A 173 -0.64 -7.24 -9.49
N GLN A 174 -1.87 -6.82 -9.20
CA GLN A 174 -2.96 -7.73 -8.91
C GLN A 174 -3.34 -8.42 -10.21
N GLU A 175 -3.31 -9.76 -10.21
CA GLU A 175 -3.83 -10.55 -11.31
C GLU A 175 -5.29 -10.14 -11.55
N GLN A 176 -5.59 -9.73 -12.78
CA GLN A 176 -6.98 -9.58 -13.18
C GLN A 176 -7.57 -10.98 -13.19
N ASP A 177 -8.56 -11.23 -12.32
CA ASP A 177 -9.45 -12.37 -12.49
C ASP A 177 -9.89 -12.37 -13.95
N ALA A 178 -9.50 -13.40 -14.70
CA ALA A 178 -9.90 -13.60 -16.08
C ALA A 178 -11.39 -14.01 -16.14
N GLY A 179 -12.26 -13.19 -15.53
CA GLY A 179 -13.71 -13.28 -15.54
C GLY A 179 -14.25 -12.85 -16.90
N GLY A 180 -14.05 -13.70 -17.90
CA GLY A 180 -14.52 -13.45 -19.25
C GLY A 180 -14.28 -14.56 -20.27
N ARG A 181 -13.88 -15.78 -19.87
CA ARG A 181 -14.00 -16.93 -20.77
C ARG A 181 -15.40 -17.50 -20.67
N ARG A 182 -16.33 -16.92 -21.43
CA ARG A 182 -17.51 -17.66 -21.87
C ARG A 182 -17.02 -18.92 -22.58
N GLN A 183 -17.46 -20.06 -22.08
CA GLN A 183 -17.44 -21.32 -22.82
C GLN A 183 -18.33 -21.12 -24.04
N ASP A 184 -17.75 -20.82 -25.19
CA ASP A 184 -18.42 -21.06 -26.47
C ASP A 184 -17.44 -21.81 -27.38
N ALA A 185 -17.96 -22.93 -27.89
CA ALA A 185 -17.22 -24.02 -28.47
C ALA A 185 -16.62 -23.69 -29.86
N GLY A 186 -15.48 -24.34 -30.16
CA GLY A 186 -15.10 -24.71 -31.53
C GLY A 186 -14.43 -23.63 -32.38
N GLY A 187 -13.10 -23.51 -32.26
CA GLY A 187 -12.30 -22.78 -33.25
C GLY A 187 -10.81 -22.81 -32.95
N ARG A 188 -10.06 -23.63 -33.69
CA ARG A 188 -8.58 -23.62 -33.67
C ARG A 188 -8.06 -22.22 -34.00
N ARG A 189 -7.37 -21.56 -33.07
CA ARG A 189 -6.40 -20.50 -33.35
C ARG A 189 -5.26 -20.55 -32.33
N GLN A 190 -4.09 -20.20 -32.85
CA GLN A 190 -2.75 -20.42 -32.34
C GLN A 190 -2.46 -19.75 -31.00
N ASP A 191 -1.59 -20.44 -30.28
CA ASP A 191 -1.06 -20.15 -28.95
C ASP A 191 -0.41 -18.76 -28.87
N ALA A 192 -0.97 -17.92 -28.00
CA ALA A 192 -0.29 -16.77 -27.40
C ALA A 192 -0.79 -16.65 -25.96
N GLY A 193 0.00 -17.12 -24.99
CA GLY A 193 -0.41 -17.09 -23.58
C GLY A 193 0.57 -17.82 -22.67
N GLY A 194 1.77 -17.25 -22.49
CA GLY A 194 2.81 -17.78 -21.60
C GLY A 194 2.92 -17.12 -20.21
N GLY A 195 2.51 -15.86 -20.04
CA GLY A 195 2.87 -15.07 -18.85
C GLY A 195 2.12 -15.35 -17.54
N LYS A 196 1.52 -16.53 -17.34
CA LYS A 196 0.59 -16.79 -16.21
C LYS A 196 1.18 -17.52 -15.01
N GLN A 197 2.37 -18.08 -15.11
CA GLN A 197 2.93 -18.95 -14.04
C GLN A 197 4.19 -18.37 -13.38
N GLU A 198 4.89 -17.43 -14.01
CA GLU A 198 6.18 -16.91 -13.52
C GLU A 198 6.04 -15.74 -12.54
N GLU A 199 5.02 -14.88 -12.71
CA GLU A 199 4.73 -13.78 -11.75
C GLU A 199 4.44 -14.32 -10.34
N ALA A 200 3.71 -15.43 -10.24
CA ALA A 200 3.41 -16.09 -8.97
C ALA A 200 4.65 -16.72 -8.29
N GLY A 201 5.65 -17.14 -9.08
CA GLY A 201 6.88 -17.77 -8.60
C GLY A 201 7.84 -16.78 -7.94
N ALA A 202 8.03 -15.59 -8.53
CA ALA A 202 8.87 -14.54 -7.95
C ALA A 202 8.29 -13.98 -6.62
N VAL A 203 6.96 -13.99 -6.49
CA VAL A 203 6.23 -13.54 -5.28
C VAL A 203 6.19 -14.62 -4.20
N GLN A 204 6.17 -15.91 -4.57
CA GLN A 204 6.17 -17.03 -3.61
C GLN A 204 7.46 -17.17 -2.79
N LEU A 205 8.53 -16.50 -3.21
CA LEU A 205 9.86 -16.55 -2.58
C LEU A 205 10.18 -15.30 -1.75
N LEU A 206 9.28 -14.31 -1.72
CA LEU A 206 9.34 -13.22 -0.76
C LEU A 206 9.33 -13.83 0.65
N GLY A 207 10.46 -13.71 1.36
CA GLY A 207 10.62 -14.29 2.69
C GLY A 207 9.47 -13.94 3.62
N SER A 208 9.25 -14.77 4.64
CA SER A 208 8.10 -14.73 5.57
C SER A 208 7.85 -13.40 6.31
N THR A 209 8.68 -12.38 6.12
CA THR A 209 8.61 -11.08 6.80
C THR A 209 8.24 -9.91 5.88
N THR A 210 8.16 -10.09 4.56
CA THR A 210 7.76 -9.02 3.63
C THR A 210 6.26 -9.04 3.41
N HIS A 211 5.58 -7.92 3.65
CA HIS A 211 4.16 -7.81 3.36
C HIS A 211 3.90 -7.62 1.87
N VAL A 212 3.11 -8.49 1.24
CA VAL A 212 2.74 -8.35 -0.18
C VAL A 212 1.48 -7.52 -0.32
N THR A 213 1.55 -6.46 -1.13
CA THR A 213 0.42 -5.58 -1.43
C THR A 213 0.09 -5.64 -2.93
N PRO A 214 -0.95 -6.39 -3.32
CA PRO A 214 -1.46 -6.35 -4.68
C PRO A 214 -2.09 -4.99 -4.98
N LEU A 215 -1.79 -4.43 -6.15
CA LEU A 215 -2.37 -3.20 -6.67
C LEU A 215 -2.94 -3.42 -8.07
N PRO A 216 -4.00 -2.70 -8.49
CA PRO A 216 -4.54 -2.84 -9.83
C PRO A 216 -3.47 -2.71 -10.92
N ALA A 217 -3.45 -3.65 -11.88
CA ALA A 217 -2.41 -3.75 -12.91
C ALA A 217 -2.19 -2.45 -13.71
N TYR A 218 -3.23 -1.64 -13.91
CA TYR A 218 -3.13 -0.35 -14.62
C TYR A 218 -2.12 0.63 -13.96
N ARG A 219 -1.87 0.49 -12.65
CA ARG A 219 -0.88 1.30 -11.92
C ARG A 219 0.56 0.97 -12.31
N PHE A 220 0.79 -0.21 -12.88
CA PHE A 220 2.07 -0.66 -13.42
C PHE A 220 2.13 -0.52 -14.94
N GLU A 221 1.14 0.08 -15.60
CA GLU A 221 1.24 0.36 -17.05
C GLU A 221 2.31 1.41 -17.31
N LEU A 222 3.11 1.19 -18.36
CA LEU A 222 4.28 2.02 -18.65
C LEU A 222 3.93 3.50 -18.86
N SER A 223 2.86 3.81 -19.58
CA SER A 223 2.41 5.19 -19.83
C SER A 223 2.06 5.91 -18.53
N THR A 224 1.22 5.28 -17.71
CA THR A 224 0.78 5.80 -16.41
C THR A 224 1.94 5.97 -15.44
N ALA A 225 2.81 4.95 -15.35
CA ALA A 225 3.98 4.98 -14.48
C ALA A 225 4.98 6.06 -14.91
N ARG A 226 5.27 6.16 -16.22
CA ARG A 226 6.14 7.21 -16.76
C ARG A 226 5.59 8.60 -16.46
N GLN A 227 4.31 8.85 -16.75
CA GLN A 227 3.69 10.15 -16.47
C GLN A 227 3.75 10.48 -14.97
N THR A 228 3.48 9.49 -14.11
CA THR A 228 3.56 9.66 -12.65
C THR A 228 4.95 10.14 -12.21
N LEU A 229 6.02 9.55 -12.76
CA LEU A 229 7.39 9.94 -12.45
C LEU A 229 7.74 11.33 -13.01
N LEU A 230 7.36 11.63 -14.26
CA LEU A 230 7.59 12.94 -14.87
C LEU A 230 6.92 14.06 -14.06
N ASP A 231 5.65 13.87 -13.68
CA ASP A 231 4.90 14.81 -12.86
C ASP A 231 5.51 14.98 -11.47
N HIS A 232 6.00 13.89 -10.88
CA HIS A 232 6.59 13.89 -9.54
C HIS A 232 7.91 14.67 -9.50
N PHE A 233 8.80 14.41 -10.45
CA PHE A 233 10.12 15.04 -10.51
C PHE A 233 10.12 16.38 -11.25
N GLY A 234 9.02 16.74 -11.93
CA GLY A 234 8.92 17.98 -12.71
C GLY A 234 9.86 18.03 -13.91
N VAL A 235 10.06 16.89 -14.58
CA VAL A 235 10.99 16.76 -15.72
C VAL A 235 10.27 16.36 -17.01
N ALA A 236 10.90 16.61 -18.15
CA ALA A 236 10.37 16.23 -19.47
C ALA A 236 10.73 14.80 -19.90
N THR A 237 11.87 14.28 -19.45
CA THR A 237 12.35 12.92 -19.73
C THR A 237 13.00 12.31 -18.49
N LEU A 238 13.16 10.98 -18.48
CA LEU A 238 13.80 10.23 -17.39
C LEU A 238 15.28 9.91 -17.70
N ASP A 239 15.84 10.50 -18.76
CA ASP A 239 17.25 10.32 -19.15
C ASP A 239 18.20 10.70 -18.01
N GLY A 240 17.91 11.82 -17.32
CA GLY A 240 18.70 12.30 -16.19
C GLY A 240 18.74 11.35 -15.00
N PHE A 241 17.80 10.40 -14.91
CA PHE A 241 17.73 9.37 -13.87
C PHE A 241 18.34 8.03 -14.33
N GLY A 242 18.68 7.90 -15.62
CA GLY A 242 19.30 6.70 -16.19
C GLY A 242 18.34 5.54 -16.45
N CYS A 243 17.02 5.77 -16.41
CA CYS A 243 16.00 4.74 -16.61
C CYS A 243 15.18 4.86 -17.90
N GLU A 244 15.41 5.86 -18.76
CA GLU A 244 14.62 6.08 -19.99
C GLU A 244 14.49 4.81 -20.86
N GLY A 245 15.58 4.05 -21.04
CA GLY A 245 15.59 2.79 -21.79
C GLY A 245 15.22 1.54 -20.97
N LYS A 246 14.68 1.69 -19.75
CA LYS A 246 14.38 0.59 -18.82
C LYS A 246 12.89 0.59 -18.45
N PRO A 247 12.01 0.17 -19.37
CA PRO A 247 10.56 0.27 -19.20
C PRO A 247 10.04 -0.46 -17.96
N LEU A 248 10.62 -1.61 -17.58
CA LEU A 248 10.17 -2.34 -16.39
C LEU A 248 10.55 -1.61 -15.11
N ALA A 249 11.74 -1.00 -15.06
CA ALA A 249 12.17 -0.16 -13.94
C ALA A 249 11.23 1.06 -13.77
N ILE A 250 10.85 1.70 -14.89
CA ILE A 250 9.89 2.81 -14.91
C ILE A 250 8.53 2.35 -14.37
N ARG A 251 8.02 1.20 -14.81
CA ARG A 251 6.75 0.62 -14.33
C ARG A 251 6.74 0.42 -12.81
N ALA A 252 7.78 -0.22 -12.27
CA ALA A 252 7.93 -0.46 -10.84
C ALA A 252 8.05 0.86 -10.05
N ALA A 253 8.92 1.79 -10.49
CA ALA A 253 9.12 3.07 -9.83
C ALA A 253 7.85 3.93 -9.83
N GLY A 254 7.14 4.00 -10.96
CA GLY A 254 5.90 4.77 -11.07
C GLY A 254 4.79 4.20 -10.16
N ALA A 255 4.69 2.87 -10.04
CA ALA A 255 3.75 2.24 -9.12
C ALA A 255 4.07 2.58 -7.65
N ALA A 256 5.35 2.58 -7.26
CA ALA A 256 5.78 2.98 -5.93
C ALA A 256 5.39 4.44 -5.63
N VAL A 257 5.69 5.38 -6.53
CA VAL A 257 5.32 6.80 -6.36
C VAL A 257 3.79 6.97 -6.30
N HIS A 258 3.04 6.29 -7.15
CA HIS A 258 1.58 6.33 -7.11
C HIS A 258 1.05 5.84 -5.75
N TYR A 259 1.59 4.76 -5.20
CA TYR A 259 1.19 4.25 -3.90
C TYR A 259 1.50 5.24 -2.77
N LEU A 260 2.70 5.81 -2.78
CA LEU A 260 3.11 6.82 -1.79
C LEU A 260 2.26 8.10 -1.85
N ARG A 261 1.76 8.50 -3.03
CA ARG A 261 0.79 9.61 -3.17
C ARG A 261 -0.53 9.33 -2.45
N GLU A 262 -0.90 8.08 -2.23
CA GLU A 262 -2.14 7.72 -1.55
C GLU A 262 -1.96 7.54 -0.05
N THR A 263 -0.81 6.99 0.37
CA THR A 263 -0.55 6.66 1.77
C THR A 263 0.13 7.79 2.54
N GLN A 264 1.08 8.49 1.92
CA GLN A 264 1.98 9.44 2.57
C GLN A 264 2.29 10.69 1.72
N LYS A 265 1.25 11.47 1.40
CA LYS A 265 1.39 12.70 0.58
C LYS A 265 2.42 13.69 1.10
N GLY A 266 2.48 13.89 2.42
CA GLY A 266 3.39 14.88 3.03
C GLY A 266 4.86 14.47 2.94
N ALA A 267 5.16 13.19 3.17
CA ALA A 267 6.53 12.68 3.19
C ALA A 267 7.07 12.38 1.78
N LEU A 268 6.20 12.15 0.80
CA LEU A 268 6.59 11.95 -0.60
C LEU A 268 7.45 13.11 -1.16
N ALA A 269 7.30 14.33 -0.62
CA ALA A 269 8.11 15.49 -1.03
C ALA A 269 9.63 15.29 -0.79
N GLN A 270 10.03 14.35 0.07
CA GLN A 270 11.44 14.04 0.35
C GLN A 270 12.07 13.20 -0.77
N VAL A 271 11.26 12.49 -1.56
CA VAL A 271 11.71 11.67 -2.68
C VAL A 271 12.00 12.58 -3.87
N THR A 272 13.18 13.18 -3.91
CA THR A 272 13.53 14.22 -4.90
C THR A 272 14.29 13.71 -6.12
N CYS A 273 14.85 12.50 -6.04
CA CYS A 273 15.65 11.91 -7.10
C CYS A 273 15.34 10.42 -7.24
N LEU A 274 15.46 9.88 -8.46
CA LEU A 274 15.47 8.46 -8.74
C LEU A 274 16.85 8.06 -9.24
N SER A 275 17.47 7.08 -8.60
CA SER A 275 18.73 6.50 -9.09
C SER A 275 18.50 5.20 -9.83
N THR A 276 19.18 5.00 -10.95
CA THR A 276 19.18 3.71 -11.63
C THR A 276 20.44 2.92 -11.30
N TYR A 277 20.27 1.70 -10.81
CA TYR A 277 21.40 0.83 -10.43
C TYR A 277 21.46 -0.46 -11.27
N SER A 278 22.49 -1.26 -11.04
CA SER A 278 22.72 -2.56 -11.70
C SER A 278 23.15 -3.58 -10.65
N THR A 279 22.55 -4.77 -10.70
CA THR A 279 22.85 -5.90 -9.78
C THR A 279 24.27 -6.42 -9.97
N SER A 280 24.84 -6.31 -11.17
CA SER A 280 26.22 -6.69 -11.51
C SER A 280 27.34 -5.90 -10.80
N ARG A 281 27.01 -4.87 -10.02
CA ARG A 281 27.99 -4.05 -9.27
C ARG A 281 28.27 -4.55 -7.85
N PHE A 282 27.60 -5.60 -7.38
CA PHE A 282 27.81 -6.18 -6.05
C PHE A 282 28.34 -7.62 -6.17
N MET A 283 29.24 -8.02 -5.26
CA MET A 283 29.68 -9.42 -5.20
C MET A 283 28.49 -10.30 -4.85
N ARG A 284 28.26 -11.33 -5.67
CA ARG A 284 27.28 -12.39 -5.41
C ARG A 284 27.77 -13.20 -4.21
N LEU A 285 26.99 -13.23 -3.14
CA LEU A 285 27.25 -14.05 -1.94
C LEU A 285 26.75 -15.48 -2.14
#